data_AF-A0A2M8SA87-F1
#
_entry.id   AF-A0A2M8SA87-F1
#
_cell.length_a   1.000
_cell.length_b   1.000
_cell.length_c   1.000
_cell.angle_alpha   90.00
_cell.angle_beta   90.00
_cell.angle_gamma   90.00
#
_symmetry.space_group_name_H-M   'P 1'
#
loop_
_entity.id
_entity.type
_entity.pdbx_description
1 polymer ?
#
loop_
_entity_poly.entity_id
_entity_poly.type
_entity_poly.pdbx_seq_one_letter_code
_entity_poly.pdbx_strand_id
1 'polypeptide(L)'
;IEFKISVYFGSDNPYHALWILLAAKLFSRDDGTSPLIGFNWSNSINNETMELTAQFRKALGFENVVRFEHHIVETWKSIVVQPYDRRAELLEIAGHVANISAKHEGGDPEVEQTLAHPSDILDYFREKTEVIESGDWDNLQNNFMLKVEACNHTARALTEKGLSFVAAQKLHR
;
A
#
# COMPACT_ATOMS: atom_id res chain seq x y z
N ILE A 1 -9.97 -14.07 -14.69
CA ILE A 1 -8.75 -13.25 -14.78
C ILE A 1 -8.95 -12.08 -13.85
N GLU A 2 -7.99 -11.89 -12.95
CA GLU A 2 -7.92 -10.79 -11.99
C GLU A 2 -6.58 -10.08 -12.18
N PHE A 3 -6.57 -8.76 -12.05
CA PHE A 3 -5.36 -7.95 -12.08
C PHE A 3 -5.43 -6.79 -11.08
N LYS A 4 -4.27 -6.23 -10.80
CA LYS A 4 -4.09 -5.04 -9.97
C LYS A 4 -3.26 -4.03 -10.74
N ILE A 5 -3.52 -2.74 -10.53
CA ILE A 5 -2.68 -1.68 -11.08
C ILE A 5 -1.27 -1.82 -10.52
N SER A 6 -0.23 -1.56 -11.31
CA SER A 6 1.16 -1.61 -10.84
C SER A 6 1.43 -0.56 -9.76
N VAL A 7 2.26 -0.89 -8.78
CA VAL A 7 2.77 0.08 -7.79
C VAL A 7 3.55 1.22 -8.44
N TYR A 8 4.21 0.97 -9.59
CA TYR A 8 4.97 1.96 -10.33
C TYR A 8 4.13 2.85 -11.27
N PHE A 9 2.83 2.55 -11.44
CA PHE A 9 1.94 3.39 -12.27
C PHE A 9 1.16 4.41 -11.45
N GLY A 10 0.64 4.00 -10.27
CA GLY A 10 -0.04 4.82 -9.26
C GLY A 10 -0.89 6.00 -9.76
N SER A 11 -2.22 5.95 -9.60
CA SER A 11 -3.04 7.15 -9.89
C SER A 11 -2.78 8.23 -8.83
N ASP A 12 -2.56 9.47 -9.25
CA ASP A 12 -2.23 10.61 -8.38
C ASP A 12 -3.41 11.56 -8.13
N ASN A 13 -4.52 11.40 -8.85
CA ASN A 13 -5.70 12.26 -8.71
C ASN A 13 -7.03 11.50 -8.92
N PRO A 14 -8.16 12.09 -8.47
CA PRO A 14 -9.47 11.43 -8.53
C PRO A 14 -10.00 11.23 -9.95
N TYR A 15 -9.68 12.12 -10.90
CA TYR A 15 -10.19 12.03 -12.28
C TYR A 15 -9.49 10.94 -13.09
N HIS A 16 -8.20 10.77 -12.91
CA HIS A 16 -7.47 9.64 -13.50
C HIS A 16 -7.98 8.32 -12.92
N ALA A 17 -8.25 8.27 -11.60
CA ALA A 17 -8.86 7.10 -10.98
C ALA A 17 -10.28 6.82 -11.52
N LEU A 18 -11.10 7.85 -11.71
CA LEU A 18 -12.41 7.73 -12.34
C LEU A 18 -12.30 7.11 -13.75
N TRP A 19 -11.36 7.56 -14.57
CA TRP A 19 -11.17 7.02 -15.92
C TRP A 19 -10.87 5.51 -15.89
N ILE A 20 -9.98 5.09 -15.00
CA ILE A 20 -9.63 3.68 -14.81
C ILE A 20 -10.84 2.87 -14.30
N LEU A 21 -11.59 3.41 -13.33
CA LEU A 21 -12.78 2.74 -12.80
C LEU A 21 -13.90 2.64 -13.85
N LEU A 22 -14.06 3.63 -14.73
CA LEU A 22 -14.99 3.54 -15.86
C LEU A 22 -14.59 2.45 -16.86
N ALA A 23 -13.30 2.35 -17.18
CA ALA A 23 -12.79 1.26 -18.01
C ALA A 23 -13.03 -0.10 -17.33
N ALA A 24 -12.75 -0.22 -16.04
CA ALA A 24 -13.03 -1.45 -15.28
C ALA A 24 -14.52 -1.81 -15.24
N LYS A 25 -15.41 -0.81 -15.27
CA LYS A 25 -16.87 -0.99 -15.35
C LYS A 25 -17.31 -1.49 -16.71
N LEU A 26 -16.73 -0.96 -17.79
CA LEU A 26 -16.99 -1.46 -19.15
C LEU A 26 -16.71 -2.96 -19.29
N PHE A 27 -15.73 -3.48 -18.54
CA PHE A 27 -15.34 -4.89 -18.52
C PHE A 27 -15.90 -5.67 -17.32
N SER A 28 -16.84 -5.11 -16.56
CA SER A 28 -17.49 -5.85 -15.47
C SER A 28 -18.44 -6.90 -16.01
N ARG A 29 -18.59 -8.01 -15.28
CA ARG A 29 -19.54 -9.09 -15.60
C ARG A 29 -20.93 -8.76 -15.05
N ASP A 30 -21.93 -9.48 -15.54
CA ASP A 30 -23.32 -9.37 -15.08
C ASP A 30 -23.49 -9.71 -13.59
N ASP A 31 -22.56 -10.50 -13.02
CA ASP A 31 -22.51 -10.82 -11.59
C ASP A 31 -21.91 -9.68 -10.71
N GLY A 32 -21.53 -8.55 -11.32
CA GLY A 32 -20.95 -7.39 -10.65
C GLY A 32 -19.44 -7.47 -10.43
N THR A 33 -18.79 -8.60 -10.76
CA THR A 33 -17.33 -8.72 -10.63
C THR A 33 -16.60 -7.93 -11.72
N SER A 34 -15.39 -7.47 -11.42
CA SER A 34 -14.49 -6.85 -12.39
C SER A 34 -13.13 -7.53 -12.37
N PRO A 35 -12.41 -7.61 -13.51
CA PRO A 35 -11.02 -8.04 -13.52
C PRO A 35 -10.10 -7.17 -12.65
N LEU A 36 -10.44 -5.88 -12.46
CA LEU A 36 -9.69 -4.99 -11.56
C LEU A 36 -10.09 -5.27 -10.11
N ILE A 37 -9.20 -5.86 -9.32
CA ILE A 37 -9.47 -6.19 -7.90
C ILE A 37 -8.69 -5.32 -6.92
N GLY A 38 -7.70 -4.57 -7.40
CA GLY A 38 -6.83 -3.73 -6.58
C GLY A 38 -6.33 -2.51 -7.33
N PHE A 39 -6.41 -1.37 -6.68
CA PHE A 39 -6.09 -0.06 -7.22
C PHE A 39 -4.96 0.56 -6.41
N ASN A 40 -3.76 0.62 -6.98
CA ASN A 40 -2.63 1.31 -6.36
C ASN A 40 -2.73 2.80 -6.59
N TRP A 41 -2.63 3.55 -5.49
CA TRP A 41 -2.46 4.98 -5.50
C TRP A 41 -0.99 5.35 -5.74
N SER A 42 -0.77 6.51 -6.34
CA SER A 42 0.54 7.17 -6.26
C SER A 42 0.83 7.53 -4.81
N ASN A 43 2.11 7.52 -4.42
CA ASN A 43 2.52 7.93 -3.09
C ASN A 43 2.26 9.43 -2.81
N SER A 44 1.91 10.23 -3.83
CA SER A 44 1.61 11.66 -3.75
C SER A 44 0.15 12.03 -3.44
N ILE A 45 -0.77 11.06 -3.39
CA ILE A 45 -2.18 11.36 -3.07
C ILE A 45 -2.36 11.84 -1.63
N ASN A 46 -3.54 12.34 -1.29
CA ASN A 46 -3.98 12.63 0.08
C ASN A 46 -5.34 11.96 0.39
N ASN A 47 -5.84 12.14 1.61
CA ASN A 47 -7.14 11.60 2.05
C ASN A 47 -8.32 12.09 1.20
N GLU A 48 -8.37 13.38 0.85
CA GLU A 48 -9.42 13.94 -0.02
C GLU A 48 -9.49 13.21 -1.37
N THR A 49 -8.33 12.87 -1.95
CA THR A 49 -8.27 12.10 -3.20
C THR A 49 -8.94 10.73 -3.06
N MET A 50 -8.68 10.02 -1.97
CA MET A 50 -9.29 8.72 -1.69
C MET A 50 -10.78 8.84 -1.40
N GLU A 51 -11.20 9.85 -0.65
CA GLU A 51 -12.60 10.08 -0.29
C GLU A 51 -13.46 10.42 -1.51
N LEU A 52 -13.01 11.36 -2.35
CA LEU A 52 -13.66 11.67 -3.62
C LEU A 52 -13.78 10.40 -4.45
N THR A 53 -12.69 9.63 -4.56
CA THR A 53 -12.69 8.39 -5.34
C THR A 53 -13.58 7.31 -4.78
N ALA A 54 -13.70 7.21 -3.46
CA ALA A 54 -14.61 6.28 -2.82
C ALA A 54 -16.07 6.52 -3.25
N GLN A 55 -16.46 7.79 -3.49
CA GLN A 55 -17.82 8.14 -3.93
C GLN A 55 -18.14 7.52 -5.30
N PHE A 56 -17.28 7.73 -6.30
CA PHE A 56 -17.52 7.15 -7.63
C PHE A 56 -17.24 5.65 -7.69
N ARG A 57 -16.27 5.14 -6.93
CA ARG A 57 -16.09 3.68 -6.74
C ARG A 57 -17.39 3.04 -6.24
N LYS A 58 -18.05 3.66 -5.26
CA LYS A 58 -19.33 3.20 -4.74
C LYS A 58 -20.45 3.32 -5.78
N ALA A 59 -20.55 4.46 -6.47
CA ALA A 59 -21.57 4.68 -7.51
C ALA A 59 -21.47 3.66 -8.66
N LEU A 60 -20.26 3.18 -8.96
CA LEU A 60 -20.01 2.14 -9.98
C LEU A 60 -20.26 0.70 -9.48
N GLY A 61 -20.54 0.52 -8.19
CA GLY A 61 -20.74 -0.79 -7.55
C GLY A 61 -19.44 -1.51 -7.17
N PHE A 62 -18.33 -0.79 -7.05
CA PHE A 62 -16.99 -1.35 -6.84
C PHE A 62 -16.47 -1.25 -5.42
N GLU A 63 -17.27 -0.77 -4.46
CA GLU A 63 -16.86 -0.59 -3.06
C GLU A 63 -16.24 -1.86 -2.45
N ASN A 64 -16.82 -3.04 -2.75
CA ASN A 64 -16.34 -4.35 -2.28
C ASN A 64 -15.53 -5.14 -3.33
N VAL A 65 -15.31 -4.57 -4.52
CA VAL A 65 -14.64 -5.24 -5.65
C VAL A 65 -13.23 -4.71 -5.84
N VAL A 66 -13.07 -3.38 -5.88
CA VAL A 66 -11.80 -2.71 -6.12
C VAL A 66 -11.23 -2.21 -4.79
N ARG A 67 -10.25 -2.93 -4.25
CA ARG A 67 -9.55 -2.52 -3.02
C ARG A 67 -8.63 -1.34 -3.31
N PHE A 68 -8.69 -0.31 -2.48
CA PHE A 68 -7.68 0.75 -2.50
C PHE A 68 -6.41 0.22 -1.82
N GLU A 69 -5.30 0.23 -2.54
CA GLU A 69 -4.00 -0.22 -2.06
C GLU A 69 -3.18 1.02 -1.71
N HIS A 70 -2.93 1.25 -0.42
CA HIS A 70 -2.39 2.49 0.13
C HIS A 70 -1.10 2.25 0.91
N HIS A 71 0.01 2.84 0.46
CA HIS A 71 1.29 2.76 1.18
C HIS A 71 1.26 3.68 2.40
N ILE A 72 1.55 3.10 3.56
CA ILE A 72 1.60 3.77 4.86
C ILE A 72 3.02 4.22 5.16
N VAL A 73 3.96 3.30 4.98
CA VAL A 73 5.40 3.56 5.00
C VAL A 73 5.99 2.95 3.74
N GLU A 74 7.05 3.57 3.25
CA GLU A 74 7.75 3.20 2.03
C GLU A 74 9.23 2.95 2.32
N THR A 75 9.93 2.31 1.38
CA THR A 75 11.39 2.14 1.52
C THR A 75 12.07 3.50 1.69
N TRP A 76 13.12 3.56 2.51
CA TRP A 76 13.79 4.81 2.83
C TRP A 76 14.34 5.52 1.58
N LYS A 77 14.85 4.74 0.62
CA LYS A 77 15.46 5.25 -0.61
C LYS A 77 14.57 5.03 -1.85
N SER A 78 14.88 5.83 -2.87
CA SER A 78 14.58 5.60 -4.29
C SER A 78 13.12 5.70 -4.78
N ILE A 79 12.11 5.81 -3.91
CA ILE A 79 10.70 5.88 -4.35
C ILE A 79 9.91 7.10 -3.83
N VAL A 80 10.18 7.57 -2.61
CA VAL A 80 9.47 8.70 -2.00
C VAL A 80 10.41 9.71 -1.37
N VAL A 81 9.91 10.93 -1.13
CA VAL A 81 10.57 11.90 -0.27
C VAL A 81 10.30 11.52 1.19
N GLN A 82 11.36 11.41 1.99
CA GLN A 82 11.29 11.09 3.41
C GLN A 82 11.21 12.37 4.28
N PRO A 83 10.62 12.30 5.48
CA PRO A 83 9.96 11.13 6.09
C PRO A 83 8.60 10.84 5.46
N TYR A 84 8.33 9.56 5.19
CA TYR A 84 7.06 9.06 4.65
C TYR A 84 6.38 8.12 5.65
N ASP A 85 5.51 8.69 6.48
CA ASP A 85 4.60 7.94 7.35
C ASP A 85 3.18 8.53 7.25
N ARG A 86 2.26 7.71 6.71
CA ARG A 86 0.85 8.05 6.47
C ARG A 86 -0.10 7.32 7.40
N ARG A 87 0.41 6.80 8.51
CA ARG A 87 -0.39 6.10 9.52
C ARG A 87 -1.49 7.00 10.06
N ALA A 88 -1.20 8.27 10.36
CA ALA A 88 -2.19 9.23 10.82
C ALA A 88 -3.31 9.44 9.78
N GLU A 89 -2.94 9.56 8.50
CA GLU A 89 -3.88 9.68 7.40
C GLU A 89 -4.79 8.46 7.29
N LEU A 90 -4.22 7.25 7.36
CA LEU A 90 -5.00 6.00 7.38
C LEU A 90 -6.01 5.98 8.54
N LEU A 91 -5.58 6.36 9.74
CA LEU A 91 -6.47 6.38 10.91
C LEU A 91 -7.64 7.35 10.72
N GLU A 92 -7.46 8.44 9.98
CA GLU A 92 -8.52 9.39 9.67
C GLU A 92 -9.56 8.76 8.73
N ILE A 93 -9.14 8.09 7.65
CA ILE A 93 -10.07 7.64 6.60
C ILE A 93 -10.63 6.23 6.79
N ALA A 94 -9.96 5.35 7.54
CA ALA A 94 -10.33 3.94 7.64
C ALA A 94 -11.71 3.72 8.30
N GLY A 95 -12.27 4.72 9.00
CA GLY A 95 -13.59 4.66 9.60
C GLY A 95 -14.76 4.87 8.63
N HIS A 96 -14.52 5.47 7.45
CA HIS A 96 -15.58 5.85 6.51
C HIS A 96 -15.28 5.55 5.04
N VAL A 97 -14.03 5.23 4.69
CA VAL A 97 -13.66 4.70 3.38
C VAL A 97 -13.44 3.18 3.48
N ALA A 98 -14.37 2.40 2.93
CA ALA A 98 -14.32 0.95 2.99
C ALA A 98 -13.20 0.35 2.11
N ASN A 99 -12.82 -0.91 2.40
CA ASN A 99 -11.97 -1.74 1.53
C ASN A 99 -10.64 -1.06 1.14
N ILE A 100 -9.86 -0.70 2.16
CA ILE A 100 -8.48 -0.20 2.05
C ILE A 100 -7.52 -1.31 2.49
N SER A 101 -6.45 -1.52 1.73
CA SER A 101 -5.25 -2.25 2.15
C SER A 101 -4.20 -1.25 2.58
N ALA A 102 -3.76 -1.34 3.83
CA ALA A 102 -2.56 -0.66 4.30
C ALA A 102 -1.34 -1.48 3.87
N LYS A 103 -0.38 -0.84 3.20
CA LYS A 103 0.87 -1.45 2.73
C LYS A 103 2.08 -0.82 3.40
N HIS A 104 3.10 -1.64 3.61
CA HIS A 104 4.35 -1.25 4.25
C HIS A 104 5.48 -1.81 3.40
N GLU A 105 6.36 -0.95 2.90
CA GLU A 105 7.53 -1.37 2.13
C GLU A 105 8.86 -1.07 2.85
N GLY A 106 8.87 -0.16 3.83
CA GLY A 106 9.99 0.11 4.74
C GLY A 106 9.59 0.05 6.22
N GLY A 107 10.55 0.31 7.10
CA GLY A 107 10.34 0.48 8.53
C GLY A 107 9.83 1.88 8.91
N ASP A 108 9.72 2.14 10.22
CA ASP A 108 9.35 3.46 10.72
C ASP A 108 10.47 4.49 10.45
N PRO A 109 10.15 5.72 9.98
CA PRO A 109 11.14 6.72 9.59
C PRO A 109 12.18 7.04 10.67
N GLU A 110 11.78 7.05 11.94
CA GLU A 110 12.65 7.33 13.07
C GLU A 110 13.77 6.30 13.25
N VAL A 111 13.54 5.05 12.82
CA VAL A 111 14.54 3.97 12.83
C VAL A 111 15.33 3.98 11.53
N GLU A 112 14.65 3.99 10.38
CA GLU A 112 15.27 3.90 9.04
C GLU A 112 16.36 4.96 8.83
N GLN A 113 16.12 6.20 9.25
CA GLN A 113 17.09 7.30 9.11
C GLN A 113 18.43 7.06 9.83
N THR A 114 18.47 6.13 10.80
CA THR A 114 19.65 5.84 11.62
C THR A 114 20.45 4.65 11.12
N LEU A 115 19.89 3.88 10.18
CA LEU A 115 20.52 2.66 9.69
C LEU A 115 21.71 2.98 8.77
N ALA A 116 22.80 2.22 8.93
CA ALA A 116 23.91 2.26 7.98
C ALA A 116 23.47 1.76 6.58
N HIS A 117 22.55 0.77 6.56
CA HIS A 117 21.92 0.24 5.37
C HIS A 117 20.38 0.36 5.49
N PRO A 118 19.81 1.54 5.18
CA PRO A 118 18.37 1.74 5.21
C PRO A 118 17.71 1.07 4.00
N SER A 119 16.41 0.78 4.09
CA SER A 119 15.69 0.06 3.04
C SER A 119 15.69 0.80 1.70
N ASP A 120 15.83 0.06 0.60
CA ASP A 120 15.75 0.58 -0.76
C ASP A 120 14.86 -0.32 -1.62
N ILE A 121 13.91 0.26 -2.36
CA ILE A 121 13.06 -0.51 -3.28
C ILE A 121 13.89 -1.21 -4.37
N LEU A 122 15.08 -0.68 -4.69
CA LEU A 122 15.96 -1.25 -5.69
C LEU A 122 16.59 -2.57 -5.26
N ASP A 123 16.63 -2.87 -3.96
CA ASP A 123 17.11 -4.15 -3.45
C ASP A 123 16.27 -5.33 -3.93
N TYR A 124 15.00 -5.10 -4.31
CA TYR A 124 14.10 -6.16 -4.83
C TYR A 124 14.55 -6.70 -6.19
N PHE A 125 15.40 -5.96 -6.91
CA PHE A 125 15.93 -6.36 -8.21
C PHE A 125 17.33 -6.97 -8.14
N ARG A 126 17.90 -7.05 -6.95
CA ARG A 126 19.24 -7.63 -6.75
C ARG A 126 19.17 -9.14 -6.79
N GLU A 127 20.19 -9.74 -7.41
CA GLU A 127 20.34 -11.19 -7.42
C GLU A 127 20.74 -11.66 -6.02
N LYS A 128 20.15 -12.78 -5.58
CA LYS A 128 20.43 -13.32 -4.23
C LYS A 128 21.92 -13.59 -4.00
N THR A 129 22.63 -14.10 -5.00
CA THR A 129 24.07 -14.37 -4.89
C THR A 129 24.87 -13.09 -4.68
N GLU A 130 24.50 -12.01 -5.37
CA GLU A 130 25.16 -10.71 -5.23
C GLU A 130 24.93 -10.13 -3.82
N VAL A 131 23.70 -10.19 -3.29
CA VAL A 131 23.39 -9.76 -1.92
C VAL A 131 24.22 -10.51 -0.87
N ILE A 132 24.44 -11.81 -1.06
CA ILE A 132 25.24 -12.62 -0.14
C ILE A 132 26.73 -12.28 -0.27
N GLU A 133 27.24 -12.15 -1.49
CA GLU A 133 28.65 -11.86 -1.77
C GLU A 133 29.05 -10.44 -1.35
N SER A 134 28.13 -9.47 -1.43
CA SER A 134 28.34 -8.10 -0.96
C SER A 134 28.31 -7.97 0.57
N GLY A 135 27.79 -8.98 1.28
CA GLY A 135 27.60 -8.96 2.73
C GLY A 135 26.33 -8.26 3.20
N ASP A 136 25.37 -7.98 2.30
CA ASP A 136 24.14 -7.25 2.63
C ASP A 136 22.98 -8.14 3.13
N TRP A 137 23.17 -9.46 3.15
CA TRP A 137 22.12 -10.41 3.55
C TRP A 137 21.46 -10.07 4.89
N ASP A 138 22.28 -9.79 5.91
CA ASP A 138 21.78 -9.46 7.25
C ASP A 138 21.12 -8.07 7.30
N ASN A 139 21.56 -7.13 6.47
CA ASN A 139 20.94 -5.81 6.33
C ASN A 139 19.52 -5.93 5.77
N LEU A 140 19.36 -6.65 4.64
CA LEU A 140 18.06 -6.85 4.01
C LEU A 140 17.10 -7.64 4.92
N GLN A 141 17.61 -8.63 5.68
CA GLN A 141 16.81 -9.31 6.69
C GLN A 141 16.33 -8.33 7.76
N ASN A 142 17.21 -7.45 8.27
CA ASN A 142 16.84 -6.43 9.24
C ASN A 142 15.81 -5.45 8.67
N ASN A 143 15.99 -4.95 7.44
CA ASN A 143 15.01 -4.08 6.79
C ASN A 143 13.63 -4.76 6.66
N PHE A 144 13.59 -6.05 6.31
CA PHE A 144 12.34 -6.82 6.26
C PHE A 144 11.65 -6.89 7.64
N MET A 145 12.41 -7.15 8.71
CA MET A 145 11.85 -7.22 10.06
C MET A 145 11.31 -5.86 10.53
N LEU A 146 11.99 -4.76 10.20
CA LEU A 146 11.52 -3.40 10.51
C LEU A 146 10.24 -3.05 9.75
N LYS A 147 10.09 -3.50 8.49
CA LYS A 147 8.83 -3.39 7.74
C LYS A 147 7.67 -4.14 8.43
N VAL A 148 7.94 -5.34 8.95
CA VAL A 148 6.94 -6.11 9.73
C VAL A 148 6.58 -5.38 11.03
N GLU A 149 7.56 -4.78 11.70
CA GLU A 149 7.33 -3.98 12.91
C GLU A 149 6.46 -2.74 12.63
N ALA A 150 6.74 -1.98 11.57
CA ALA A 150 5.93 -0.82 11.17
C ALA A 150 4.47 -1.20 10.83
N CYS A 151 4.27 -2.39 10.25
CA CYS A 151 2.95 -2.98 10.03
C CYS A 151 2.23 -3.25 11.36
N ASN A 152 2.92 -3.84 12.34
CA ASN A 152 2.38 -4.08 13.67
C ASN A 152 2.03 -2.78 14.42
N HIS A 153 2.86 -1.73 14.31
CA HIS A 153 2.55 -0.41 14.87
C HIS A 153 1.28 0.18 14.25
N THR A 154 1.07 -0.01 12.95
CA THR A 154 -0.15 0.42 12.26
C THR A 154 -1.38 -0.35 12.73
N ALA A 155 -1.25 -1.68 12.84
CA ALA A 155 -2.30 -2.55 13.38
C ALA A 155 -2.70 -2.13 14.81
N ARG A 156 -1.71 -1.87 15.68
CA ARG A 156 -1.92 -1.37 17.03
C ARG A 156 -2.67 -0.05 17.02
N ALA A 157 -2.21 0.94 16.25
CA ALA A 157 -2.82 2.26 16.18
C ALA A 157 -4.29 2.19 15.70
N LEU A 158 -4.60 1.31 14.74
CA LEU A 158 -5.98 1.05 14.31
C LEU A 158 -6.82 0.50 15.48
N THR A 159 -6.33 -0.52 16.19
CA THR A 159 -7.06 -1.12 17.32
C THR A 159 -7.26 -0.16 18.49
N GLU A 160 -6.27 0.69 18.81
CA GLU A 160 -6.37 1.71 19.86
C GLU A 160 -7.44 2.76 19.51
N LYS A 161 -7.69 3.00 18.21
CA LYS A 161 -8.77 3.85 17.71
C LYS A 161 -10.12 3.12 17.56
N GLY A 162 -10.22 1.86 17.98
CA GLY A 162 -11.43 1.05 17.87
C GLY A 162 -11.75 0.56 16.44
N LEU A 163 -10.77 0.62 15.52
CA LEU A 163 -10.91 0.14 14.15
C LEU A 163 -10.43 -1.31 14.06
N SER A 164 -11.20 -2.14 13.36
CA SER A 164 -10.84 -3.53 13.08
C SER A 164 -10.21 -3.67 11.69
N PHE A 165 -9.41 -4.71 11.49
CA PHE A 165 -8.78 -5.02 10.21
C PHE A 165 -8.68 -6.54 10.01
N VAL A 166 -8.44 -6.95 8.76
CA VAL A 166 -8.21 -8.34 8.41
C VAL A 166 -6.71 -8.55 8.18
N ALA A 167 -6.08 -9.37 9.03
CA ALA A 167 -4.69 -9.76 8.86
C ALA A 167 -4.52 -10.85 7.77
N ALA A 168 -3.33 -10.93 7.17
CA ALA A 168 -3.00 -11.96 6.19
C ALA A 168 -3.01 -13.37 6.83
N GLN A 169 -3.97 -14.22 6.45
CA GLN A 169 -4.23 -15.51 7.11
C GLN A 169 -3.24 -16.64 6.77
N LYS A 170 -2.40 -16.47 5.74
CA LYS A 170 -1.55 -17.53 5.17
C LYS A 170 -0.06 -17.18 5.12
N LEU A 171 0.37 -16.12 5.81
CA LEU A 171 1.74 -15.60 5.68
C LEU A 171 2.83 -16.59 6.13
N HIS A 172 2.51 -17.50 7.07
CA HIS A 172 3.47 -18.45 7.66
C HIS A 172 3.03 -19.92 7.52
N ARG A 173 2.18 -20.23 6.54
CA ARG A 173 1.75 -21.61 6.24
C ARG A 173 2.62 -22.24 5.18
#